data_AF-A0A5S4WP20-F1
#
_entry.id   AF-A0A5S4WP20-F1
#
_cell.length_a   1.000
_cell.length_b   1.000
_cell.length_c   1.000
_cell.angle_alpha   90.00
_cell.angle_beta   90.00
_cell.angle_gamma   90.00
#
_symmetry.space_group_name_H-M   'P 1'
#
loop_
_entity.id
_entity.type
_entity.pdbx_description
1 polymer ?
#
loop_
_entity_poly.entity_id
_entity_poly.type
_entity_poly.pdbx_seq_one_letter_code
_entity_poly.pdbx_strand_id
1 'polypeptide(L)'
;MEVRAMKDTTGFDYERTDINATGIGRIALGLGLFVIATPLLMPVVFPQAMSHRTPSAPPALSADAPQLEITPRRDLQHLRRGDDELAQSYGWTDRGRGVVRIPVARAMELLARKGLPAWPSP
;
A
#
# COMPACT_ATOMS: atom_id res chain seq x y z
N MET A 1 -17.49 74.78 35.07
CA MET A 1 -17.81 73.55 35.82
C MET A 1 -18.62 72.68 34.87
N GLU A 2 -17.99 71.75 34.14
CA GLU A 2 -17.73 70.35 34.57
C GLU A 2 -19.06 69.63 34.88
N VAL A 3 -19.37 68.43 34.36
CA VAL A 3 -18.55 67.37 33.75
C VAL A 3 -19.43 66.64 32.74
N ARG A 4 -18.93 66.42 31.52
CA ARG A 4 -19.49 65.44 30.57
C ARG A 4 -18.85 64.10 30.89
N ALA A 5 -19.57 63.22 31.59
CA ALA A 5 -19.12 61.85 31.81
C ALA A 5 -19.34 61.02 30.53
N MET A 6 -18.21 60.70 29.89
CA MET A 6 -18.06 59.75 28.80
C MET A 6 -18.56 58.37 29.25
N LYS A 7 -19.61 57.84 28.61
CA LYS A 7 -19.97 56.41 28.76
C LYS A 7 -19.14 55.62 27.77
N ASP A 8 -18.18 54.89 28.33
CA ASP A 8 -17.41 53.86 27.67
C ASP A 8 -18.36 52.74 27.23
N THR A 9 -18.32 52.32 25.97
CA THR A 9 -18.86 51.03 25.56
C THR A 9 -18.04 50.52 24.37
N THR A 10 -17.00 49.78 24.71
CA THR A 10 -16.35 48.79 23.86
C THR A 10 -17.37 47.72 23.46
N GLY A 11 -18.11 47.98 22.37
CA GLY A 11 -18.91 46.98 21.69
C GLY A 11 -18.10 46.36 20.57
N PHE A 12 -17.79 45.06 20.66
CA PHE A 12 -17.40 44.29 19.48
C PHE A 12 -18.62 44.20 18.57
N ASP A 13 -18.58 44.86 17.41
CA ASP A 13 -19.57 44.69 16.35
C ASP A 13 -19.41 43.29 15.76
N TYR A 14 -20.16 42.33 16.30
CA TYR A 14 -20.39 41.06 15.62
C TYR A 14 -21.45 41.30 14.57
N GLU A 15 -21.02 41.47 13.32
CA GLU A 15 -21.92 41.47 12.17
C GLU A 15 -22.58 40.09 12.07
N ARG A 16 -23.75 39.97 12.71
CA ARG A 16 -24.73 38.91 12.44
C ARG A 16 -25.24 39.14 11.03
N THR A 17 -24.46 38.77 10.03
CA THR A 17 -25.05 38.35 8.76
C THR A 17 -25.89 37.13 9.11
N ASP A 18 -27.17 37.37 9.41
CA ASP A 18 -28.13 36.38 9.79
C ASP A 18 -28.15 35.32 8.70
N ILE A 19 -27.55 34.16 8.99
CA ILE A 19 -27.60 33.02 8.10
C ILE A 19 -29.07 32.74 7.86
N ASN A 20 -29.50 32.87 6.61
CA ASN A 20 -30.90 32.74 6.25
C ASN A 20 -31.43 31.36 6.68
N ALA A 21 -32.52 31.34 7.46
CA ALA A 21 -33.12 30.09 7.94
C ALA A 21 -33.45 29.13 6.77
N THR A 22 -33.81 29.69 5.62
CA THR A 22 -34.05 28.97 4.37
C THR A 22 -32.79 28.27 3.83
N GLY A 23 -31.61 28.88 3.93
CA GLY A 23 -30.36 28.25 3.49
C GLY A 23 -29.94 27.10 4.40
N ILE A 24 -30.09 27.28 5.71
CA ILE A 24 -29.87 26.22 6.70
C ILE A 24 -30.83 25.05 6.42
N GLY A 25 -32.10 25.34 6.14
CA GLY A 25 -33.10 24.32 5.79
C GLY A 25 -32.73 23.54 4.53
N ARG A 26 -32.24 24.19 3.48
CA ARG A 26 -31.78 23.52 2.24
C ARG A 26 -30.55 22.65 2.47
N ILE A 27 -29.59 23.13 3.27
CA ILE A 27 -28.39 22.36 3.60
C ILE A 27 -28.77 21.13 4.44
N ALA A 28 -29.62 21.30 5.45
CA ALA A 28 -30.10 20.21 6.28
C ALA A 28 -30.88 19.17 5.46
N LEU A 29 -31.74 19.63 4.54
CA LEU A 29 -32.46 18.76 3.60
C LEU A 29 -31.50 18.00 2.70
N GLY A 30 -30.52 18.69 2.10
CA GLY A 30 -29.52 18.08 1.21
C GLY A 30 -28.66 17.05 1.93
N LEU A 31 -28.23 17.34 3.16
CA LEU A 31 -27.47 16.40 3.99
C LEU A 31 -28.32 15.17 4.34
N GLY A 32 -29.59 15.37 4.73
CA GLY A 32 -30.51 14.26 5.01
C GLY A 32 -30.73 13.37 3.79
N LEU A 33 -30.97 13.97 2.62
CA LEU A 33 -31.09 13.24 1.36
C LEU A 33 -29.80 12.49 1.01
N PHE A 34 -28.63 13.06 1.24
CA PHE A 34 -27.35 12.40 0.99
C PHE A 34 -27.14 11.18 1.89
N VAL A 35 -27.42 11.32 3.19
CA VAL A 35 -27.32 10.23 4.18
C VAL A 35 -28.28 9.09 3.86
N ILE A 36 -29.47 9.41 3.33
CA ILE A 36 -30.45 8.40 2.90
C ILE A 36 -30.06 7.80 1.55
N ALA A 37 -29.65 8.62 0.58
CA ALA A 37 -29.31 8.15 -0.77
C ALA A 37 -28.09 7.23 -0.78
N THR A 38 -27.10 7.48 0.08
CA THR A 38 -25.86 6.68 0.15
C THR A 38 -26.11 5.18 0.37
N PRO A 39 -26.82 4.73 1.43
CA PRO A 39 -27.14 3.32 1.60
C PRO A 39 -28.13 2.80 0.54
N LEU A 40 -28.98 3.64 -0.05
CA LEU A 40 -29.84 3.23 -1.17
C LEU A 40 -29.05 2.99 -2.47
N LEU A 41 -27.96 3.71 -2.70
CA LEU A 41 -27.11 3.56 -3.90
C LEU A 41 -26.15 2.36 -3.78
N MET A 42 -25.71 2.04 -2.57
CA MET A 42 -24.81 0.91 -2.29
C MET A 42 -25.22 -0.42 -2.94
N PRO A 43 -26.48 -0.89 -2.91
CA PRO A 43 -26.87 -2.13 -3.60
C PRO A 43 -26.74 -2.09 -5.12
N VAL A 44 -26.91 -0.91 -5.73
CA VAL A 44 -26.85 -0.76 -7.19
C VAL A 44 -25.40 -0.76 -7.66
N VAL A 45 -24.52 -0.06 -6.94
CA VAL A 45 -23.09 0.05 -7.28
C VAL A 45 -22.32 -1.19 -6.84
N PHE A 46 -22.67 -1.76 -5.68
CA PHE A 46 -22.01 -2.91 -5.07
C PHE A 46 -23.03 -4.03 -4.77
N PRO A 47 -23.66 -4.64 -5.80
CA PRO A 47 -24.66 -5.70 -5.59
C PRO A 47 -24.09 -6.91 -4.83
N GLN A 48 -22.78 -7.12 -4.96
CA GLN A 48 -22.02 -8.17 -4.27
C GLN A 48 -21.83 -7.91 -2.77
N ALA A 49 -21.90 -6.66 -2.29
CA ALA A 49 -21.80 -6.35 -0.85
C ALA A 49 -23.07 -6.76 -0.07
N MET A 50 -24.21 -6.84 -0.75
CA MET A 50 -25.46 -7.36 -0.16
C MET A 50 -25.49 -8.89 -0.09
N SER A 51 -24.60 -9.58 -0.81
CA SER A 51 -24.45 -11.03 -0.69
C SER A 51 -23.72 -11.32 0.61
N HIS A 52 -24.46 -11.49 1.71
CA HIS A 52 -23.92 -12.00 2.97
C HIS A 52 -23.52 -13.46 2.75
N ARG A 53 -22.31 -13.69 2.23
CA ARG A 53 -21.69 -15.00 2.26
C ARG A 53 -21.33 -15.28 3.71
N THR A 54 -22.20 -16.01 4.41
CA THR A 54 -21.91 -16.57 5.72
C THR A 54 -20.56 -17.30 5.63
N PRO A 55 -19.53 -16.91 6.41
CA PRO A 55 -18.26 -17.62 6.42
C PRO A 55 -18.40 -18.90 7.25
N SER A 56 -19.22 -19.83 6.77
CA SER A 56 -19.32 -21.20 7.33
C SER A 56 -18.81 -22.26 6.36
N ALA A 57 -18.29 -21.85 5.21
CA ALA A 57 -17.42 -22.67 4.38
C ALA A 57 -16.05 -21.99 4.36
N PRO A 58 -14.93 -22.75 4.45
CA PRO A 58 -13.64 -22.24 4.02
C PRO A 58 -13.86 -21.57 2.66
N PRO A 59 -13.30 -20.39 2.39
CA PRO A 59 -13.42 -19.81 1.05
C PRO A 59 -13.07 -20.92 0.09
N ALA A 60 -14.00 -21.24 -0.82
CA ALA A 60 -13.64 -22.00 -1.99
C ALA A 60 -12.59 -21.13 -2.65
N LEU A 61 -11.32 -21.40 -2.33
CA LEU A 61 -10.17 -20.97 -3.10
C LEU A 61 -10.61 -21.33 -4.51
N SER A 62 -10.98 -20.34 -5.30
CA SER A 62 -11.15 -20.53 -6.74
C SER A 62 -9.95 -21.39 -7.14
N ALA A 63 -10.15 -22.42 -7.96
CA ALA A 63 -9.03 -23.29 -8.35
C ALA A 63 -7.85 -22.47 -8.94
N ASP A 64 -8.14 -21.23 -9.38
CA ASP A 64 -7.20 -20.23 -9.88
C ASP A 64 -6.66 -19.21 -8.85
N ALA A 65 -7.07 -19.27 -7.57
CA ALA A 65 -6.48 -18.42 -6.53
C ALA A 65 -5.13 -19.00 -6.10
N PRO A 66 -4.05 -18.19 -6.02
CA PRO A 66 -2.77 -18.67 -5.53
C PRO A 66 -2.96 -19.21 -4.11
N GLN A 67 -2.48 -20.43 -3.86
CA GLN A 67 -2.57 -21.06 -2.56
C GLN A 67 -1.82 -20.22 -1.53
N LEU A 68 -2.42 -20.01 -0.36
CA LEU A 68 -1.78 -19.28 0.72
C LEU A 68 -0.58 -20.08 1.23
N GLU A 69 0.60 -19.46 1.21
CA GLU A 69 1.84 -20.05 1.73
C GLU A 69 1.75 -20.24 3.25
N ILE A 70 1.94 -21.48 3.71
CA ILE A 70 1.72 -21.89 5.10
C ILE A 70 2.98 -21.62 5.95
N THR A 71 4.18 -21.68 5.34
CA THR A 71 5.46 -21.61 6.07
C THR A 71 6.50 -20.66 5.45
N PRO A 72 6.14 -19.39 5.15
CA PRO A 72 6.99 -18.48 4.38
C PRO A 72 8.39 -18.29 4.96
N ARG A 73 8.54 -18.32 6.29
CA ARG A 73 9.85 -18.19 6.94
C ARG A 73 10.78 -19.38 6.65
N ARG A 74 10.25 -20.59 6.66
CA ARG A 74 11.01 -21.82 6.43
C ARG A 74 11.43 -21.88 4.97
N ASP A 75 10.52 -21.56 4.07
CA ASP A 75 10.75 -21.64 2.63
C ASP A 75 11.79 -20.59 2.18
N LEU A 76 11.71 -19.38 2.73
CA LEU A 76 12.75 -18.36 2.54
C LEU A 76 14.12 -18.75 3.12
N GLN A 77 14.17 -19.55 4.19
CA GLN A 77 15.44 -20.05 4.72
C GLN A 77 16.05 -21.12 3.84
N HIS A 78 15.23 -22.03 3.29
CA HIS A 78 15.71 -23.05 2.35
C HIS A 78 16.22 -22.42 1.06
N LEU A 79 15.50 -21.43 0.52
CA LEU A 79 15.94 -20.71 -0.67
C LEU A 79 17.31 -20.05 -0.45
N ARG A 80 17.46 -19.31 0.66
CA ARG A 80 18.74 -18.66 0.99
C ARG A 80 19.89 -19.66 1.12
N ARG A 81 19.66 -20.80 1.77
CA ARG A 81 20.69 -21.84 1.89
C ARG A 81 21.09 -22.40 0.52
N GLY A 82 20.12 -22.64 -0.35
CA GLY A 82 20.38 -23.09 -1.72
C GLY A 82 21.22 -22.06 -2.51
N ASP A 83 20.86 -20.79 -2.42
CA ASP A 83 21.59 -19.70 -3.07
C ASP A 83 23.03 -19.58 -2.54
N ASP A 84 23.20 -19.67 -1.21
CA ASP A 84 24.51 -19.63 -0.56
C ASP A 84 25.38 -20.82 -0.99
N GLU A 85 24.81 -22.03 -1.01
CA GLU A 85 25.50 -23.23 -1.48
C GLU A 85 25.92 -23.10 -2.95
N LEU A 86 25.05 -22.58 -3.82
CA LEU A 86 25.37 -22.35 -5.24
C LEU A 86 26.48 -21.30 -5.40
N ALA A 87 26.48 -20.23 -4.61
CA ALA A 87 27.47 -19.17 -4.67
C ALA A 87 28.85 -19.59 -4.15
N GLN A 88 28.90 -20.52 -3.21
CA GLN A 88 30.13 -20.95 -2.54
C GLN A 88 30.71 -22.25 -3.09
N SER A 89 29.97 -23.00 -3.92
CA SER A 89 30.39 -24.30 -4.44
C SER A 89 30.70 -24.32 -5.93
N TYR A 90 31.58 -25.24 -6.31
CA TYR A 90 31.73 -25.64 -7.71
C TYR A 90 30.53 -26.48 -8.15
N GLY A 91 30.26 -26.46 -9.45
CA GLY A 91 29.24 -27.33 -10.02
C GLY A 91 29.23 -27.28 -11.53
N TRP A 92 28.43 -28.15 -12.14
CA TRP A 92 28.26 -28.13 -13.58
C TRP A 92 27.11 -27.20 -13.96
N THR A 93 27.34 -26.33 -14.95
CA THR A 93 26.25 -25.57 -15.60
C THR A 93 25.78 -26.31 -16.85
N ASP A 94 26.73 -26.83 -17.64
CA ASP A 94 26.45 -27.71 -18.78
C ASP A 94 27.53 -28.78 -18.87
N ARG A 95 27.18 -30.02 -18.53
CA ARG A 95 28.10 -31.16 -18.58
C ARG A 95 28.47 -31.55 -20.00
N GLY A 96 27.56 -31.42 -20.96
CA GLY A 96 27.78 -31.82 -22.35
C GLY A 96 28.79 -30.91 -23.04
N ARG A 97 28.83 -29.63 -22.65
CA ARG A 97 29.78 -28.64 -23.18
C ARG A 97 31.01 -28.42 -22.31
N GLY A 98 31.16 -29.16 -21.21
CA GLY A 98 32.31 -28.99 -20.31
C GLY A 98 32.29 -27.68 -19.51
N VAL A 99 31.11 -27.04 -19.33
CA VAL A 99 30.99 -25.74 -18.65
C VAL A 99 30.71 -25.94 -17.16
N VAL A 100 31.65 -25.46 -16.35
CA VAL A 100 31.64 -25.55 -14.88
C VAL A 100 31.42 -24.17 -14.27
N ARG A 101 30.56 -24.06 -13.26
CA ARG A 101 30.49 -22.89 -12.38
C ARG A 101 31.58 -22.95 -11.32
N ILE A 102 32.16 -21.80 -11.03
CA ILE A 102 33.13 -21.62 -9.95
C ILE A 102 32.48 -20.78 -8.82
N PRO A 103 32.93 -20.92 -7.56
CA PRO A 103 32.48 -20.06 -6.47
C PRO A 103 32.69 -18.58 -6.80
N VAL A 104 31.76 -17.72 -6.36
CA VAL A 104 31.79 -16.28 -6.66
C VAL A 104 33.09 -15.65 -6.17
N ALA A 105 33.56 -16.00 -4.96
CA ALA A 105 34.83 -15.53 -4.43
C ALA A 105 36.00 -15.84 -5.38
N ARG A 106 36.02 -17.05 -5.95
CA ARG A 106 37.05 -17.46 -6.91
C ARG A 106 36.92 -16.74 -8.25
N ALA A 107 35.69 -16.51 -8.72
CA ALA A 107 35.44 -15.71 -9.91
C ALA A 107 36.00 -14.29 -9.73
N MET A 108 35.73 -13.66 -8.60
CA MET A 108 36.24 -12.32 -8.26
C MET A 108 37.76 -12.28 -8.22
N GLU A 109 38.43 -13.28 -7.63
CA GLU A 109 39.89 -13.37 -7.64
C GLU A 109 40.48 -13.49 -9.05
N LEU A 110 39.90 -14.36 -9.88
CA LEU A 110 40.36 -14.56 -11.25
C LEU A 110 40.13 -13.30 -12.09
N LEU A 111 39.02 -12.63 -11.86
CA LEU A 111 38.65 -11.38 -12.52
C LEU A 111 39.60 -10.24 -12.11
N ALA A 112 39.91 -10.11 -10.82
CA ALA A 112 40.86 -9.11 -10.33
C ALA A 112 42.26 -9.32 -10.90
N ARG A 113 42.69 -10.57 -11.12
CA ARG A 113 43.99 -10.91 -11.72
C ARG A 113 44.03 -10.69 -13.23
N LYS A 114 42.95 -11.00 -13.94
CA LYS A 114 42.89 -10.90 -15.41
C LYS A 114 42.48 -9.52 -15.91
N GLY A 115 41.84 -8.70 -15.05
CA GLY A 115 41.15 -7.48 -15.46
C GLY A 115 39.85 -7.79 -16.20
N LEU A 116 38.98 -6.78 -16.33
CA LEU A 116 37.78 -6.90 -17.16
C LEU A 116 38.15 -6.53 -18.61
N PRO A 117 37.88 -7.42 -19.59
CA PRO A 117 38.03 -7.03 -20.99
C PRO A 117 37.05 -5.89 -21.30
N ALA A 118 37.59 -4.81 -21.90
CA ALA A 118 36.86 -3.58 -22.24
C ALA A 118 36.38 -2.70 -21.07
N TRP A 119 37.00 -2.79 -19.88
CA TRP A 119 36.79 -1.77 -18.85
C TRP A 119 37.45 -0.45 -19.26
N PRO A 120 36.71 0.68 -19.41
CA PRO A 120 37.32 1.96 -19.71
C PRO A 120 38.23 2.37 -18.55
N SER A 121 39.49 2.64 -18.85
CA SER A 121 40.37 3.33 -17.90
C SER A 121 39.85 4.77 -17.71
N PRO A 122 39.76 5.27 -16.47
CA PRO A 122 39.37 6.66 -16.21
C PRO A 122 40.36 7.66 -16.81
#